data_AF-A0AAW9KHX0-F1
#
_entry.id   AF-A0AAW9KHX0-F1
#
_cell.length_a   1.000
_cell.length_b   1.000
_cell.length_c   1.000
_cell.angle_alpha   90.00
_cell.angle_beta   90.00
_cell.angle_gamma   90.00
#
_symmetry.space_group_name_H-M   'P 1'
#
loop_
_entity.id
_entity.type
_entity.pdbx_description
1 polymer ?
#
loop_
_entity_poly.entity_id
_entity_poly.type
_entity_poly.pdbx_seq_one_letter_code
_entity_poly.pdbx_strand_id
1 'polypeptide(L)'
;MTSASTTPREKTTTIRGLVGRIMVLSLTLVAAIYLVPLLIAYRMWLWLAVVVIATGAMFLLYSTRRFVPAKYLFPGTFFLTVFLIIPILLTIQTSFTNFGDGYRGTKEEAITSITNNSMVRTEDSPTYGLSVATDGDVNKGPFSLFLVNPQTKEVLRGSDGKKLEKVDASTVTVDNGVVTKAEGYTILSPRQINTAYEGISTMSVPFTDKTTVKVQGVRTAFEGTKRMVYNESSDTITNTVTGDVYSIKKVGLSEHFVNAKGESLAQSWKQNVGLANYSRLFTEGNLASQFLKAFAWTIIFALGSVLLTFGLGFFLALTLNDDRIKGKKLYRSFLLLPYAVPGFISLLVWSNFYNQDFGLINRMLHLSIPWLSDPTMAKVAVLLTNTWMGFPYMFIVCTGALQSISGDVKEAAKMDGASGMQATWRIITPLLLVAVAPLLVSTFAFNFNNFNAIQLLTEGGPFPAGEYTRGGTDILISMVYRIAFGRAGSDFGFASAVSVVLFAVTGVLAALQFRATKKLEDVN
;
A
#
# COMPACT_ATOMS: atom_id res chain seq x y z
N MET A 1 58.82 3.16 -47.48
CA MET A 1 57.56 2.47 -47.80
C MET A 1 56.95 1.96 -46.49
N THR A 2 56.06 2.74 -45.91
CA THR A 2 55.37 2.46 -44.64
C THR A 2 54.09 1.68 -44.94
N SER A 3 54.09 0.39 -44.60
CA SER A 3 52.89 -0.45 -44.60
C SER A 3 52.03 -0.07 -43.39
N ALA A 4 50.90 0.59 -43.66
CA ALA A 4 49.90 0.92 -42.66
C ALA A 4 49.12 -0.34 -42.28
N SER A 5 49.28 -0.79 -41.04
CA SER A 5 48.46 -1.86 -40.45
C SER A 5 47.01 -1.38 -40.31
N THR A 6 46.14 -1.81 -41.21
CA THR A 6 44.69 -1.62 -41.11
C THR A 6 44.12 -2.60 -40.09
N THR A 7 44.05 -2.20 -38.82
CA THR A 7 43.19 -2.89 -37.84
C THR A 7 41.74 -2.90 -38.37
N PRO A 8 41.05 -4.05 -38.44
CA PRO A 8 39.68 -4.10 -38.92
C PRO A 8 38.78 -3.30 -37.96
N ARG A 9 38.09 -2.28 -38.47
CA ARG A 9 36.96 -1.67 -37.75
C ARG A 9 35.89 -2.75 -37.59
N GLU A 10 35.77 -3.32 -36.39
CA GLU A 10 34.61 -4.15 -36.04
C GLU A 10 33.33 -3.39 -36.38
N LYS A 11 32.51 -3.95 -37.27
CA LYS A 11 31.15 -3.47 -37.51
C LYS A 11 30.31 -3.84 -36.29
N THR A 12 30.32 -2.98 -35.26
CA THR A 12 29.72 -3.22 -33.94
C THR A 12 28.18 -3.30 -33.91
N THR A 13 27.48 -3.32 -35.05
CA THR A 13 26.01 -3.43 -35.09
C THR A 13 25.59 -4.46 -36.12
N THR A 14 25.17 -5.63 -35.65
CA THR A 14 24.49 -6.63 -36.46
C THR A 14 23.13 -6.09 -36.91
N ILE A 15 22.65 -6.50 -38.08
CA ILE A 15 21.31 -6.13 -38.58
C ILE A 15 20.23 -6.51 -37.56
N ARG A 16 20.39 -7.66 -36.88
CA ARG A 16 19.53 -8.10 -35.79
C ARG A 16 19.50 -7.11 -34.62
N GLY A 17 20.66 -6.59 -34.20
CA GLY A 17 20.73 -5.58 -33.13
C GLY A 17 20.08 -4.25 -33.51
N LEU A 18 20.20 -3.84 -34.79
CA LEU A 18 19.53 -2.64 -35.29
C LEU A 18 18.00 -2.81 -35.31
N VAL A 19 17.52 -3.93 -35.84
CA VAL A 19 16.08 -4.25 -35.90
C VAL A 19 15.48 -4.33 -34.50
N GLY A 20 16.14 -5.04 -33.56
CA GLY A 20 15.67 -5.15 -32.18
C GLY A 20 15.57 -3.79 -31.48
N ARG A 21 16.55 -2.91 -31.70
CA ARG A 21 16.54 -1.54 -31.17
C ARG A 21 15.39 -0.70 -31.72
N ILE A 22 15.16 -0.75 -33.04
CA ILE A 22 14.04 -0.05 -33.69
C ILE A 22 12.72 -0.57 -33.12
N MET A 23 12.58 -1.89 -33.00
CA MET A 23 11.36 -2.51 -32.46
C MET A 23 11.05 -2.03 -31.03
N VAL A 24 12.05 -2.01 -30.13
CA VAL A 24 11.87 -1.54 -28.75
C VAL A 24 11.50 -0.06 -28.70
N LEU A 25 12.17 0.79 -29.48
CA LEU A 25 11.86 2.22 -29.52
C LEU A 25 10.47 2.50 -30.11
N SER A 26 10.10 1.80 -31.18
CA SER A 26 8.77 1.89 -31.78
C SER A 26 7.68 1.43 -30.81
N LEU A 27 7.87 0.31 -30.10
CA LEU A 27 6.92 -0.16 -29.10
C LEU A 27 6.75 0.83 -27.95
N THR A 28 7.86 1.40 -27.48
CA THR A 28 7.86 2.45 -26.44
C THR A 28 7.08 3.69 -26.90
N LEU A 29 7.26 4.09 -28.16
CA LEU A 29 6.56 5.24 -28.74
C LEU A 29 5.06 4.96 -28.91
N VAL A 30 4.67 3.78 -29.39
CA VAL A 30 3.26 3.37 -29.51
C VAL A 30 2.58 3.40 -28.13
N ALA A 31 3.23 2.86 -27.10
CA ALA A 31 2.71 2.92 -25.73
C ALA A 31 2.55 4.36 -25.25
N ALA A 32 3.53 5.24 -25.50
CA ALA A 32 3.44 6.65 -25.13
C ALA A 32 2.32 7.39 -25.87
N ILE A 33 2.18 7.19 -27.19
CA ILE A 33 1.11 7.79 -28.00
C ILE A 33 -0.27 7.35 -27.51
N TYR A 34 -0.41 6.10 -27.07
CA TYR A 34 -1.66 5.60 -26.50
C TYR A 34 -1.94 6.17 -25.09
N LEU A 35 -0.93 6.21 -24.21
CA LEU A 35 -1.11 6.59 -22.81
C LEU A 35 -1.24 8.10 -22.61
N VAL A 36 -0.50 8.93 -23.36
CA VAL A 36 -0.46 10.39 -23.15
C VAL A 36 -1.85 11.03 -23.24
N PRO A 37 -2.69 10.77 -24.26
CA PRO A 37 -4.04 11.33 -24.33
C PRO A 37 -4.93 10.90 -23.16
N LEU A 38 -4.82 9.65 -22.73
CA LEU A 38 -5.58 9.13 -21.58
C LEU A 38 -5.17 9.85 -20.28
N LEU A 39 -3.86 10.00 -20.04
CA LEU A 39 -3.35 10.67 -18.85
C LEU A 39 -3.75 12.16 -18.80
N ILE A 40 -3.82 12.82 -19.96
CA ILE A 40 -4.34 14.20 -20.06
C ILE A 40 -5.85 14.22 -19.77
N ALA A 41 -6.63 13.31 -20.36
CA ALA A 41 -8.07 13.24 -20.15
C ALA A 41 -8.45 13.05 -18.68
N TYR A 42 -7.72 12.18 -17.96
CA TYR A 42 -7.91 11.93 -16.53
C TYR A 42 -7.13 12.90 -15.61
N ARG A 43 -6.50 13.95 -16.15
CA ARG A 43 -5.71 14.95 -15.39
C ARG A 43 -4.62 14.34 -14.50
N MET A 44 -4.02 13.23 -14.94
CA MET A 44 -2.97 12.49 -14.21
C MET A 44 -1.56 13.04 -14.54
N TRP A 45 -1.30 14.29 -14.19
CA TRP A 45 -0.10 15.04 -14.59
C TRP A 45 1.23 14.42 -14.17
N LEU A 46 1.30 13.84 -12.97
CA LEU A 46 2.52 13.17 -12.48
C LEU A 46 2.90 11.98 -13.36
N TRP A 47 1.92 11.13 -13.69
CA TRP A 47 2.14 9.96 -14.54
C TRP A 47 2.42 10.34 -15.99
N LEU A 48 1.81 11.44 -16.47
CA LEU A 48 2.15 12.02 -17.77
C LEU A 48 3.63 12.41 -17.82
N ALA A 49 4.13 13.11 -16.81
CA ALA A 49 5.54 13.48 -16.72
C ALA A 49 6.45 12.25 -16.72
N VAL A 50 6.10 11.20 -15.95
CA VAL A 50 6.85 9.93 -15.93
C VAL A 50 6.93 9.30 -17.32
N VAL A 51 5.80 9.17 -18.02
CA VAL A 51 5.77 8.58 -19.38
C VAL A 51 6.62 9.40 -20.35
N VAL A 52 6.44 10.72 -20.38
CA VAL A 52 7.17 11.61 -21.30
C VAL A 52 8.67 11.57 -21.03
N ILE A 53 9.09 11.67 -19.76
CA ILE A 53 10.51 11.63 -19.38
C ILE A 53 11.11 10.26 -19.69
N ALA A 54 10.41 9.16 -19.38
CA ALA A 54 10.89 7.81 -19.64
C ALA A 54 11.04 7.53 -21.14
N THR A 55 10.05 7.91 -21.95
CA THR A 55 10.12 7.80 -23.41
C THR A 55 11.25 8.65 -23.97
N GLY A 56 11.39 9.91 -23.53
CA GLY A 56 12.49 10.78 -23.94
C GLY A 56 13.87 10.19 -23.58
N ALA A 57 14.03 9.68 -22.36
CA ALA A 57 15.26 9.04 -21.90
C ALA A 57 15.57 7.76 -22.68
N MET A 58 14.56 6.92 -22.96
CA MET A 58 14.71 5.74 -23.81
C MET A 58 15.22 6.11 -25.19
N PHE A 59 14.64 7.12 -25.83
CA PHE A 59 15.09 7.59 -27.14
C PHE A 59 16.51 8.19 -27.06
N LEU A 60 16.83 9.03 -26.07
CA LEU A 60 18.16 9.65 -25.95
C LEU A 60 19.26 8.60 -25.71
N LEU A 61 19.03 7.69 -24.76
CA LEU A 61 20.00 6.68 -24.37
C LEU A 61 20.15 5.63 -25.45
N TYR A 62 19.02 5.06 -25.90
CA TYR A 62 19.07 3.96 -26.82
C TYR A 62 19.19 4.42 -28.26
N SER A 63 18.99 5.67 -28.69
CA SER A 63 19.26 6.15 -30.08
C SER A 63 20.71 6.61 -30.30
N THR A 64 21.48 6.86 -29.25
CA THR A 64 22.90 7.23 -29.35
C THR A 64 23.86 6.08 -29.02
N ARG A 65 25.11 6.18 -29.48
CA ARG A 65 26.21 5.26 -29.11
C ARG A 65 27.04 5.74 -27.90
N ARG A 66 26.80 6.97 -27.42
CA ARG A 66 27.67 7.64 -26.43
C ARG A 66 27.46 7.12 -25.00
N PHE A 67 26.22 6.86 -24.60
CA PHE A 67 25.88 6.57 -23.21
C PHE A 67 25.77 5.06 -22.93
N VAL A 68 26.82 4.29 -23.21
CA VAL A 68 26.79 2.82 -23.02
C VAL A 68 26.50 2.43 -21.55
N PRO A 69 27.17 3.00 -20.52
CA PRO A 69 26.89 2.63 -19.13
C PRO A 69 25.44 2.95 -18.70
N ALA A 70 24.90 4.09 -19.13
CA ALA A 70 23.55 4.51 -18.76
C ALA A 70 22.46 3.59 -19.32
N LYS A 71 22.71 2.88 -20.44
CA LYS A 71 21.77 1.88 -20.98
C LYS A 71 21.58 0.68 -20.04
N TYR A 72 22.58 0.35 -19.22
CA TYR A 72 22.47 -0.74 -18.24
C TYR A 72 21.83 -0.26 -16.94
N LEU A 73 22.09 1.00 -16.55
CA LEU A 73 21.53 1.58 -15.32
C LEU A 73 20.08 2.06 -15.49
N PHE A 74 19.67 2.49 -16.69
CA PHE A 74 18.38 3.12 -16.91
C PHE A 74 17.19 2.26 -16.49
N PRO A 75 17.05 0.97 -16.90
CA PRO A 75 15.91 0.17 -16.48
C PRO A 75 15.80 0.07 -14.95
N GLY A 76 16.91 -0.24 -14.26
CA GLY A 76 16.93 -0.35 -12.81
C GLY A 76 16.61 0.97 -12.10
N THR A 77 17.21 2.08 -12.54
CA THR A 77 16.97 3.42 -11.97
C THR A 77 15.55 3.94 -12.25
N PHE A 78 14.99 3.63 -13.42
CA PHE A 78 13.60 3.93 -13.75
C PHE A 78 12.64 3.20 -12.81
N PHE A 79 12.79 1.88 -12.68
CA PHE A 79 11.94 1.09 -11.78
C PHE A 79 12.11 1.51 -10.32
N LEU A 80 13.33 1.79 -9.87
CA LEU A 80 13.58 2.35 -8.54
C LEU A 80 12.88 3.70 -8.35
N THR A 81 12.95 4.59 -9.35
CA THR A 81 12.29 5.90 -9.25
C THR A 81 10.78 5.76 -9.18
N VAL A 82 10.18 4.96 -10.07
CA VAL A 82 8.72 4.82 -10.18
C VAL A 82 8.12 4.04 -9.01
N PHE A 83 8.75 2.95 -8.58
CA PHE A 83 8.18 2.05 -7.58
C PHE A 83 8.69 2.28 -6.16
N LEU A 84 9.73 3.10 -5.96
CA LEU A 84 10.26 3.42 -4.63
C LEU A 84 10.27 4.93 -4.37
N ILE A 85 10.88 5.75 -5.23
CA ILE A 85 11.02 7.20 -4.97
C ILE A 85 9.69 7.94 -5.06
N ILE A 86 8.89 7.70 -6.11
CA ILE A 86 7.59 8.36 -6.28
C ILE A 86 6.63 8.04 -5.12
N PRO A 87 6.44 6.78 -4.67
CA PRO A 87 5.64 6.49 -3.50
C PRO A 87 6.11 7.25 -2.24
N ILE A 88 7.42 7.34 -2.00
CA ILE A 88 7.96 8.13 -0.88
C ILE A 88 7.55 9.60 -1.00
N LEU A 89 7.67 10.20 -2.19
CA LEU A 89 7.26 11.58 -2.42
C LEU A 89 5.75 11.78 -2.22
N LEU A 90 4.92 10.82 -2.65
CA LEU A 90 3.48 10.86 -2.45
C LEU A 90 3.11 10.71 -0.96
N THR A 91 3.82 9.88 -0.20
CA THR A 91 3.67 9.81 1.26
C THR A 91 4.07 11.13 1.91
N ILE A 92 5.19 11.74 1.50
CA ILE A 92 5.58 13.07 1.97
C ILE A 92 4.51 14.10 1.63
N GLN A 93 3.98 14.14 0.42
CA GLN A 93 2.92 15.08 0.04
C GLN A 93 1.64 14.85 0.88
N THR A 94 1.26 13.59 1.10
CA THR A 94 0.07 13.24 1.89
C THR A 94 0.22 13.64 3.36
N SER A 95 1.46 13.63 3.89
CA SER A 95 1.74 14.05 5.27
C SER A 95 1.34 15.49 5.61
N PHE A 96 1.23 16.36 4.61
CA PHE A 96 0.80 17.76 4.78
C PHE A 96 -0.72 17.94 4.65
N THR A 97 -1.49 16.85 4.57
CA THR A 97 -2.94 16.89 4.35
C THR A 97 -3.71 16.24 5.48
N ASN A 98 -5.00 16.55 5.60
CA ASN A 98 -5.93 15.86 6.51
C ASN A 98 -6.50 14.55 5.90
N PHE A 99 -5.87 14.00 4.86
CA PHE A 99 -6.41 12.87 4.10
C PHE A 99 -6.73 11.68 5.01
N GLY A 100 -7.95 11.16 4.92
CA GLY A 100 -8.44 10.15 5.84
C GLY A 100 -9.93 9.91 5.67
N ASP A 101 -10.54 9.25 6.65
CA ASP A 101 -11.98 9.08 6.71
C ASP A 101 -12.68 10.43 6.85
N GLY A 102 -13.65 10.68 5.97
CA GLY A 102 -14.32 11.97 5.86
C GLY A 102 -13.55 13.05 5.10
N TYR A 103 -12.33 12.82 4.62
CA TYR A 103 -11.51 13.84 3.92
C TYR A 103 -10.84 13.30 2.66
N ARG A 104 -11.61 12.63 1.78
CA ARG A 104 -11.04 11.88 0.66
C ARG A 104 -10.87 12.70 -0.62
N GLY A 105 -11.81 13.60 -0.86
CA GLY A 105 -12.02 14.24 -2.15
C GLY A 105 -12.03 15.76 -2.09
N THR A 106 -12.51 16.37 -3.16
CA THR A 106 -12.72 17.83 -3.21
C THR A 106 -13.97 18.24 -2.43
N LYS A 107 -14.17 19.55 -2.26
CA LYS A 107 -15.35 20.09 -1.59
C LYS A 107 -16.63 19.76 -2.35
N GLU A 108 -16.59 19.83 -3.68
CA GLU A 108 -17.72 19.52 -4.56
C GLU A 108 -18.12 18.04 -4.46
N GLU A 109 -17.13 17.15 -4.40
CA GLU A 109 -17.35 15.72 -4.18
C GLU A 109 -17.95 15.46 -2.79
N ALA A 110 -17.48 16.17 -1.76
CA ALA A 110 -18.03 16.07 -0.41
C ALA A 110 -19.50 16.55 -0.35
N ILE A 111 -19.81 17.70 -0.96
CA ILE A 111 -21.18 18.23 -1.06
C ILE A 111 -22.09 17.23 -1.80
N THR A 112 -21.61 16.68 -2.92
CA THR A 112 -22.35 15.69 -3.71
C THR A 112 -22.63 14.43 -2.88
N SER A 113 -21.63 13.94 -2.14
CA SER A 113 -21.77 12.79 -1.24
C SER A 113 -22.78 13.07 -0.12
N ILE A 114 -22.68 14.21 0.56
CA ILE A 114 -23.59 14.60 1.66
C ILE A 114 -25.03 14.69 1.15
N THR A 115 -25.26 15.42 0.06
CA THR A 115 -26.61 15.64 -0.47
C THR A 115 -27.22 14.34 -1.01
N ASN A 116 -26.46 13.53 -1.75
CA ASN A 116 -26.96 12.28 -2.34
C ASN A 116 -27.18 11.15 -1.32
N ASN A 117 -26.41 11.10 -0.23
CA ASN A 117 -26.60 10.13 0.85
C ASN A 117 -27.73 10.52 1.81
N SER A 118 -28.16 11.79 1.79
CA SER A 118 -29.29 12.28 2.60
C SER A 118 -30.67 11.96 2.01
N MET A 119 -30.72 11.24 0.89
CA MET A 119 -31.99 10.97 0.20
C MET A 119 -32.79 9.91 0.93
N VAL A 120 -34.01 10.26 1.33
CA VAL A 120 -34.92 9.35 2.03
C VAL A 120 -36.12 9.07 1.15
N ARG A 121 -36.50 7.79 1.08
CA ARG A 121 -37.68 7.32 0.35
C ARG A 121 -38.94 7.95 0.93
N THR A 122 -39.83 8.42 0.06
CA THR A 122 -41.16 8.89 0.44
C THR A 122 -41.99 7.70 0.94
N GLU A 123 -42.76 7.87 2.02
CA GLU A 123 -43.46 6.76 2.70
C GLU A 123 -44.33 5.91 1.76
N ASP A 124 -45.02 6.54 0.80
CA ASP A 124 -45.91 5.86 -0.15
C ASP A 124 -45.23 5.44 -1.47
N SER A 125 -43.94 5.69 -1.64
CA SER A 125 -43.26 5.42 -2.91
C SER A 125 -43.01 3.92 -3.10
N PRO A 126 -43.51 3.26 -4.17
CA PRO A 126 -43.15 1.88 -4.48
C PRO A 126 -41.71 1.79 -5.03
N THR A 127 -41.15 0.57 -5.06
CA THR A 127 -39.86 0.34 -5.72
C THR A 127 -40.13 0.18 -7.21
N TYR A 128 -39.76 1.19 -7.99
CA TYR A 128 -39.93 1.17 -9.44
C TYR A 128 -38.91 0.25 -10.09
N GLY A 129 -39.33 -0.48 -11.11
CA GLY A 129 -38.39 -1.15 -12.01
C GLY A 129 -37.72 -0.12 -12.92
N LEU A 130 -36.39 -0.10 -12.93
CA LEU A 130 -35.58 0.87 -13.67
C LEU A 130 -34.99 0.23 -14.92
N SER A 131 -35.13 0.94 -16.04
CA SER A 131 -34.33 0.75 -17.25
C SER A 131 -33.64 2.06 -17.60
N VAL A 132 -32.33 2.02 -17.79
CA VAL A 132 -31.57 3.17 -18.30
C VAL A 132 -31.50 3.08 -19.82
N ALA A 133 -31.76 4.19 -20.49
CA ALA A 133 -31.75 4.27 -21.93
C ALA A 133 -31.00 5.51 -22.43
N THR A 134 -30.64 5.53 -23.71
CA THR A 134 -29.99 6.66 -24.38
C THR A 134 -30.56 6.80 -25.79
N ASP A 135 -30.75 8.03 -26.25
CA ASP A 135 -30.98 8.40 -27.65
C ASP A 135 -29.69 8.88 -28.33
N GLY A 136 -28.57 8.88 -27.59
CA GLY A 136 -27.23 9.25 -28.07
C GLY A 136 -26.21 8.11 -27.90
N ASP A 137 -25.04 8.45 -27.38
CA ASP A 137 -23.95 7.49 -27.20
C ASP A 137 -24.21 6.62 -25.96
N VAL A 138 -23.90 5.32 -26.08
CA VAL A 138 -24.16 4.33 -25.02
C VAL A 138 -23.29 4.52 -23.78
N ASN A 139 -22.13 5.18 -23.91
CA ASN A 139 -21.22 5.46 -22.81
C ASN A 139 -21.26 6.92 -22.34
N LYS A 140 -21.68 7.86 -23.20
CA LYS A 140 -21.69 9.30 -22.87
C LYS A 140 -23.08 9.91 -22.68
N GLY A 141 -24.14 9.21 -23.06
CA GLY A 141 -25.50 9.72 -23.01
C GLY A 141 -25.83 10.63 -24.21
N PRO A 142 -26.84 11.50 -24.09
CA PRO A 142 -27.61 11.78 -22.87
C PRO A 142 -28.45 10.58 -22.40
N PHE A 143 -28.53 10.40 -21.08
CA PHE A 143 -29.26 9.27 -20.49
C PHE A 143 -30.70 9.66 -20.11
N SER A 144 -31.61 8.70 -20.24
CA SER A 144 -32.99 8.77 -19.79
C SER A 144 -33.29 7.57 -18.88
N LEU A 145 -34.04 7.82 -17.81
CA LEU A 145 -34.52 6.78 -16.90
C LEU A 145 -35.96 6.43 -17.27
N PHE A 146 -36.23 5.14 -17.48
CA PHE A 146 -37.57 4.58 -17.58
C PHE A 146 -37.91 3.86 -16.28
N LEU A 147 -39.03 4.24 -15.68
CA LEU A 147 -39.52 3.70 -14.41
C LEU A 147 -40.85 3.00 -14.63
N VAL A 148 -40.96 1.75 -14.22
CA VAL A 148 -42.20 0.98 -14.26
C VAL A 148 -42.78 0.90 -12.86
N ASN A 149 -44.00 1.40 -12.67
CA ASN A 149 -44.71 1.27 -11.41
C ASN A 149 -45.18 -0.19 -11.23
N PRO A 150 -44.78 -0.91 -10.16
CA PRO A 150 -45.16 -2.30 -9.98
C PRO A 150 -46.67 -2.50 -9.78
N GLN A 151 -47.36 -1.50 -9.24
CA GLN A 151 -48.79 -1.53 -8.88
C GLN A 151 -49.66 -1.12 -10.08
N THR A 152 -49.41 0.05 -10.68
CA THR A 152 -50.25 0.59 -11.77
C THR A 152 -49.82 0.10 -13.15
N LYS A 153 -48.64 -0.52 -13.26
CA LYS A 153 -47.98 -0.90 -14.53
C LYS A 153 -47.68 0.28 -15.47
N GLU A 154 -47.82 1.51 -14.99
CA GLU A 154 -47.50 2.71 -15.75
C GLU A 154 -45.99 2.85 -15.95
N VAL A 155 -45.62 3.36 -17.12
CA VAL A 155 -44.24 3.67 -17.48
C VAL A 155 -44.04 5.19 -17.44
N LEU A 156 -43.09 5.62 -16.64
CA LEU A 156 -42.65 7.01 -16.54
C LEU A 156 -41.26 7.15 -17.15
N ARG A 157 -40.99 8.28 -17.79
CA ARG A 157 -39.68 8.61 -18.34
C ARG A 157 -39.22 9.96 -17.83
N GLY A 158 -37.94 10.06 -17.46
CA GLY A 158 -37.31 11.33 -17.13
C GLY A 158 -35.87 11.38 -17.57
N SER A 159 -35.35 12.60 -17.69
CA SER A 159 -33.95 12.88 -18.01
C SER A 159 -33.43 13.92 -17.03
N ASP A 160 -32.12 14.14 -17.00
CA ASP A 160 -31.51 15.02 -16.01
C ASP A 160 -32.12 16.43 -16.06
N GLY A 161 -32.56 16.94 -14.91
CA GLY A 161 -33.23 18.23 -14.78
C GLY A 161 -34.67 18.30 -15.32
N LYS A 162 -35.19 17.23 -15.96
CA LYS A 162 -36.57 17.18 -16.50
C LYS A 162 -37.47 16.27 -15.68
N LYS A 163 -38.67 16.76 -15.37
CA LYS A 163 -39.68 16.03 -14.60
C LYS A 163 -40.10 14.73 -15.30
N LEU A 164 -40.49 13.73 -14.53
CA LEU A 164 -41.05 12.49 -15.08
C LEU A 164 -42.33 12.75 -15.87
N GLU A 165 -42.39 12.18 -17.06
CA GLU A 165 -43.54 12.21 -17.96
C GLU A 165 -44.06 10.80 -18.20
N LYS A 166 -45.38 10.67 -18.38
CA LYS A 166 -46.01 9.38 -18.69
C LYS A 166 -45.71 9.00 -20.13
N VAL A 167 -45.23 7.78 -20.34
CA VAL A 167 -44.93 7.24 -21.66
C VAL A 167 -46.14 6.49 -22.20
N ASP A 168 -46.43 6.65 -23.48
CA ASP A 168 -47.49 5.90 -24.15
C ASP A 168 -47.11 4.41 -24.21
N ALA A 169 -48.01 3.55 -23.74
CA ALA A 169 -47.79 2.10 -23.68
C ALA A 169 -47.52 1.46 -25.05
N SER A 170 -47.92 2.10 -26.16
CA SER A 170 -47.63 1.63 -27.52
C SER A 170 -46.17 1.80 -27.95
N THR A 171 -45.43 2.70 -27.29
CA THR A 171 -44.04 3.06 -27.66
C THR A 171 -42.98 2.29 -26.88
N VAL A 172 -43.39 1.48 -25.90
CA VAL A 172 -42.48 0.76 -25.00
C VAL A 172 -42.91 -0.69 -24.78
N THR A 173 -41.95 -1.60 -24.67
CA THR A 173 -42.18 -2.99 -24.28
C THR A 173 -41.70 -3.19 -22.85
N VAL A 174 -42.59 -3.65 -21.97
CA VAL A 174 -42.29 -3.96 -20.57
C VAL A 174 -42.26 -5.47 -20.38
N ASP A 175 -41.17 -5.98 -19.81
CA ASP A 175 -41.06 -7.39 -19.40
C ASP A 175 -40.50 -7.47 -17.98
N ASN A 176 -41.04 -8.37 -17.16
CA ASN A 176 -40.61 -8.59 -15.78
C ASN A 176 -40.47 -7.30 -14.94
N GLY A 177 -41.36 -6.32 -15.19
CA GLY A 177 -41.39 -5.05 -14.47
C GLY A 177 -40.31 -4.04 -14.88
N VAL A 178 -39.62 -4.22 -16.01
CA VAL A 178 -38.66 -3.25 -16.56
C VAL A 178 -38.92 -3.04 -18.06
N VAL A 179 -38.52 -1.88 -18.60
CA VAL A 179 -38.63 -1.61 -20.04
C VAL A 179 -37.50 -2.32 -20.78
N THR A 180 -37.83 -3.15 -21.77
CA THR A 180 -36.85 -3.91 -22.58
C THR A 180 -36.66 -3.33 -23.98
N LYS A 181 -37.64 -2.58 -24.50
CA LYS A 181 -37.55 -1.80 -25.74
C LYS A 181 -38.31 -0.49 -25.59
N ALA A 182 -37.79 0.58 -26.18
CA ALA A 182 -38.44 1.88 -26.27
C ALA A 182 -38.14 2.51 -27.63
N GLU A 183 -39.16 3.06 -28.29
CA GLU A 183 -39.01 3.67 -29.61
C GLU A 183 -38.09 4.90 -29.55
N GLY A 184 -37.08 4.95 -30.42
CA GLY A 184 -36.09 6.04 -30.43
C GLY A 184 -35.02 5.97 -29.33
N TYR A 185 -35.04 4.93 -28.47
CA TYR A 185 -34.05 4.75 -27.41
C TYR A 185 -33.38 3.38 -27.46
N THR A 186 -32.09 3.36 -27.14
CA THR A 186 -31.35 2.12 -26.88
C THR A 186 -31.36 1.86 -25.37
N ILE A 187 -31.91 0.72 -24.94
CA ILE A 187 -31.87 0.29 -23.54
C ILE A 187 -30.47 -0.26 -23.21
N LEU A 188 -29.86 0.25 -22.16
CA LEU A 188 -28.51 -0.14 -21.75
C LEU A 188 -28.52 -1.49 -21.03
N SER A 189 -27.52 -2.33 -21.34
CA SER A 189 -27.22 -3.53 -20.57
C SER A 189 -26.60 -3.18 -19.21
N PRO A 190 -26.65 -4.09 -18.20
CA PRO A 190 -26.00 -3.87 -16.91
C PRO A 190 -24.52 -3.50 -16.98
N ARG A 191 -23.79 -4.06 -17.96
CA ARG A 191 -22.38 -3.74 -18.18
C ARG A 191 -22.20 -2.29 -18.65
N GLN A 192 -23.06 -1.82 -19.56
CA GLN A 192 -23.03 -0.44 -20.06
C GLN A 192 -23.44 0.56 -18.97
N ILE A 193 -24.44 0.22 -18.15
CA ILE A 193 -24.83 1.03 -16.99
C ILE A 193 -23.67 1.19 -16.02
N ASN A 194 -22.94 0.10 -15.72
CA ASN A 194 -21.77 0.17 -14.86
C ASN A 194 -20.65 1.06 -15.45
N THR A 195 -20.43 1.00 -16.77
CA THR A 195 -19.46 1.88 -17.45
C THR A 195 -19.89 3.35 -17.39
N ALA A 196 -21.18 3.63 -17.47
CA ALA A 196 -21.76 4.98 -17.45
C ALA A 196 -22.25 5.43 -16.05
N TYR A 197 -21.90 4.69 -14.99
CA TYR A 197 -22.54 4.84 -13.67
C TYR A 197 -22.38 6.23 -13.08
N GLU A 198 -21.20 6.85 -13.23
CA GLU A 198 -20.93 8.19 -12.70
C GLU A 198 -21.94 9.20 -13.26
N GLY A 199 -22.10 9.25 -14.59
CA GLY A 199 -23.05 10.14 -15.26
C GLY A 199 -24.52 9.84 -14.93
N ILE A 200 -24.88 8.57 -14.70
CA ILE A 200 -26.25 8.19 -14.31
C ILE A 200 -26.53 8.55 -12.85
N SER A 201 -25.55 8.35 -11.96
CA SER A 201 -25.67 8.57 -10.52
C SER A 201 -25.76 10.04 -10.12
N THR A 202 -25.24 10.93 -10.98
CA THR A 202 -25.34 12.39 -10.82
C THR A 202 -26.65 12.96 -11.34
N MET A 203 -27.41 12.20 -12.14
CA MET A 203 -28.68 12.67 -12.67
C MET A 203 -29.66 13.00 -11.53
N SER A 204 -30.27 14.16 -11.62
CA SER A 204 -31.37 14.59 -10.77
C SER A 204 -32.63 14.61 -11.62
N VAL A 205 -33.44 13.56 -11.52
CA VAL A 205 -34.73 13.46 -12.23
C VAL A 205 -35.86 13.79 -11.26
N PRO A 206 -36.52 14.96 -11.37
CA PRO A 206 -37.64 15.33 -10.52
C PRO A 206 -38.84 14.39 -10.73
N PHE A 207 -39.39 13.85 -9.65
CA PHE A 207 -40.64 13.09 -9.66
C PHE A 207 -41.83 14.04 -9.45
N THR A 208 -41.75 14.86 -8.40
CA THR A 208 -42.60 16.04 -8.18
C THR A 208 -41.75 17.30 -8.08
N ASP A 209 -42.36 18.43 -7.74
CA ASP A 209 -41.63 19.68 -7.48
C ASP A 209 -40.79 19.61 -6.19
N LYS A 210 -40.99 18.57 -5.36
CA LYS A 210 -40.34 18.38 -4.05
C LYS A 210 -39.58 17.06 -3.92
N THR A 211 -39.75 16.13 -4.85
CA THR A 211 -39.20 14.77 -4.78
C THR A 211 -38.44 14.45 -6.06
N THR A 212 -37.42 13.62 -5.93
CA THR A 212 -36.54 13.21 -7.02
C THR A 212 -36.41 11.69 -7.04
N VAL A 213 -36.10 11.14 -8.21
CA VAL A 213 -35.81 9.71 -8.35
C VAL A 213 -34.42 9.40 -7.79
N LYS A 214 -34.34 8.43 -6.89
CA LYS A 214 -33.07 7.79 -6.49
C LYS A 214 -32.93 6.44 -7.20
N VAL A 215 -31.87 6.30 -7.98
CA VAL A 215 -31.46 5.00 -8.51
C VAL A 215 -30.84 4.15 -7.40
N GLN A 216 -31.30 2.90 -7.28
CA GLN A 216 -30.79 1.90 -6.33
C GLN A 216 -30.35 0.67 -7.12
N GLY A 217 -29.04 0.54 -7.35
CA GLY A 217 -28.47 -0.52 -8.18
C GLY A 217 -28.78 -0.30 -9.67
N VAL A 218 -28.91 -1.38 -10.44
CA VAL A 218 -29.02 -1.33 -11.91
C VAL A 218 -30.47 -1.39 -12.40
N ARG A 219 -31.39 -1.90 -11.57
CA ARG A 219 -32.75 -2.26 -11.98
C ARG A 219 -33.86 -1.72 -11.09
N THR A 220 -33.54 -0.99 -10.04
CA THR A 220 -34.56 -0.41 -9.15
C THR A 220 -34.31 1.05 -8.88
N ALA A 221 -35.39 1.79 -8.66
CA ALA A 221 -35.35 3.16 -8.20
C ALA A 221 -36.52 3.44 -7.27
N PHE A 222 -36.43 4.51 -6.48
CA PHE A 222 -37.53 4.97 -5.64
C PHE A 222 -37.64 6.49 -5.68
N GLU A 223 -38.81 7.02 -5.36
CA GLU A 223 -39.02 8.45 -5.16
C GLU A 223 -38.58 8.83 -3.75
N GLY A 224 -37.76 9.87 -3.64
CA GLY A 224 -37.32 10.37 -2.34
C GLY A 224 -37.03 11.87 -2.33
N THR A 225 -36.84 12.40 -1.14
CA THR A 225 -36.47 13.80 -0.92
C THR A 225 -35.07 13.88 -0.32
N LYS A 226 -34.25 14.81 -0.82
CA LYS A 226 -32.97 15.15 -0.18
C LYS A 226 -33.23 15.84 1.15
N ARG A 227 -32.78 15.25 2.25
CA ARG A 227 -32.84 15.90 3.57
C ARG A 227 -31.79 16.98 3.73
N MET A 228 -30.66 16.87 3.03
CA MET A 228 -29.59 17.86 3.01
C MET A 228 -29.57 18.53 1.64
N VAL A 229 -29.80 19.84 1.59
CA VAL A 229 -29.82 20.64 0.35
C VAL A 229 -28.71 21.69 0.41
N TYR A 230 -27.85 21.69 -0.61
CA TYR A 230 -26.79 22.68 -0.74
C TYR A 230 -27.30 23.93 -1.42
N ASN A 231 -26.92 25.10 -0.91
CA ASN A 231 -27.21 26.40 -1.48
C ASN A 231 -25.90 27.06 -1.91
N GLU A 232 -25.68 27.17 -3.22
CA GLU A 232 -24.45 27.71 -3.81
C GLU A 232 -24.23 29.20 -3.50
N SER A 233 -25.30 29.99 -3.36
CA SER A 233 -25.20 31.44 -3.11
C SER A 233 -24.69 31.78 -1.71
N SER A 234 -24.99 30.92 -0.73
CA SER A 234 -24.58 31.11 0.67
C SER A 234 -23.50 30.13 1.12
N ASP A 235 -23.13 29.18 0.27
CA ASP A 235 -22.18 28.11 0.57
C ASP A 235 -22.56 27.35 1.86
N THR A 236 -23.85 27.02 1.98
CA THR A 236 -24.43 26.34 3.13
C THR A 236 -25.16 25.05 2.75
N ILE A 237 -25.23 24.11 3.69
CA ILE A 237 -26.09 22.93 3.60
C ILE A 237 -27.22 23.08 4.60
N THR A 238 -28.47 22.99 4.16
CA THR A 238 -29.64 23.07 5.04
C THR A 238 -30.27 21.70 5.19
N ASN A 239 -30.54 21.31 6.44
CA ASN A 239 -31.37 20.14 6.75
C ASN A 239 -32.85 20.54 6.64
N THR A 240 -33.57 19.98 5.67
CA THR A 240 -34.97 20.33 5.37
C THR A 240 -35.96 19.80 6.41
N VAL A 241 -35.54 18.88 7.29
CA VAL A 241 -36.39 18.31 8.35
C VAL A 241 -36.23 19.10 9.65
N THR A 242 -34.99 19.40 10.04
CA THR A 242 -34.72 20.09 11.32
C THR A 242 -34.63 21.61 11.18
N GLY A 243 -34.43 22.12 9.95
CA GLY A 243 -34.15 23.53 9.69
C GLY A 243 -32.72 23.95 10.01
N ASP A 244 -31.85 23.03 10.45
CA ASP A 244 -30.46 23.36 10.78
C ASP A 244 -29.68 23.76 9.52
N VAL A 245 -29.05 24.93 9.56
CA VAL A 245 -28.17 25.43 8.51
C VAL A 245 -26.72 25.18 8.92
N TYR A 246 -25.99 24.46 8.06
CA TYR A 246 -24.58 24.17 8.22
C TYR A 246 -23.76 25.10 7.33
N SER A 247 -22.87 25.86 7.97
CA SER A 247 -21.97 26.82 7.33
C SER A 247 -20.53 26.35 7.48
N ILE A 248 -19.63 26.83 6.62
CA ILE A 248 -18.23 26.45 6.68
C ILE A 248 -17.58 27.10 7.90
N LYS A 249 -17.08 26.27 8.80
CA LYS A 249 -16.29 26.69 9.96
C LYS A 249 -15.11 25.74 10.15
N LYS A 250 -14.03 26.26 10.71
CA LYS A 250 -12.87 25.45 11.06
C LYS A 250 -13.12 24.73 12.38
N VAL A 251 -13.01 23.40 12.37
CA VAL A 251 -13.06 22.54 13.56
C VAL A 251 -11.70 21.86 13.69
N GLY A 252 -10.96 22.22 14.74
CA GLY A 252 -9.56 21.81 14.88
C GLY A 252 -8.70 22.37 13.74
N LEU A 253 -8.17 21.48 12.89
CA LEU A 253 -7.24 21.82 11.81
C LEU A 253 -7.90 21.93 10.42
N SER A 254 -9.14 21.48 10.29
CA SER A 254 -9.83 21.34 9.00
C SER A 254 -11.11 22.18 8.96
N GLU A 255 -11.52 22.59 7.77
CA GLU A 255 -12.85 23.16 7.54
C GLU A 255 -13.91 22.05 7.50
N HIS A 256 -15.10 22.37 8.02
CA HIS A 256 -16.28 21.51 8.07
C HIS A 256 -17.54 22.32 7.83
N PHE A 257 -18.60 21.64 7.41
CA PHE A 257 -19.96 22.15 7.52
C PHE A 257 -20.45 21.99 8.97
N VAL A 258 -20.69 23.10 9.66
CA VAL A 258 -21.04 23.15 11.09
C VAL A 258 -22.32 23.96 11.29
N ASN A 259 -23.24 23.43 12.10
CA ASN A 259 -24.48 24.13 12.44
C ASN A 259 -24.30 25.18 13.55
N ALA A 260 -25.37 25.87 13.91
CA ALA A 260 -25.35 26.88 14.98
C ALA A 260 -25.03 26.30 16.37
N LYS A 261 -25.29 25.01 16.60
CA LYS A 261 -25.01 24.29 17.86
C LYS A 261 -23.55 23.83 17.98
N GLY A 262 -22.76 23.98 16.92
CA GLY A 262 -21.36 23.53 16.87
C GLY A 262 -21.18 22.08 16.40
N GLU A 263 -22.24 21.43 15.91
CA GLU A 263 -22.18 20.06 15.41
C GLU A 263 -21.70 20.06 13.95
N SER A 264 -20.67 19.28 13.66
CA SER A 264 -20.07 19.16 12.33
C SER A 264 -20.61 17.95 11.56
N LEU A 265 -20.82 18.10 10.25
CA LEU A 265 -21.05 16.95 9.36
C LEU A 265 -19.80 16.05 9.31
N ALA A 266 -20.03 14.74 9.28
CA ALA A 266 -18.98 13.73 9.29
C ALA A 266 -18.13 13.72 8.00
N GLN A 267 -18.72 14.09 6.86
CA GLN A 267 -18.01 14.23 5.59
C GLN A 267 -17.53 15.67 5.42
N SER A 268 -16.27 15.82 5.03
CA SER A 268 -15.60 17.05 4.65
C SER A 268 -14.69 16.76 3.43
N TRP A 269 -13.76 17.65 3.13
CA TRP A 269 -12.87 17.58 1.97
C TRP A 269 -11.40 17.60 2.36
N LYS A 270 -10.59 17.07 1.45
CA LYS A 270 -9.14 17.05 1.56
C LYS A 270 -8.59 18.47 1.51
N GLN A 271 -7.80 18.82 2.52
CA GLN A 271 -7.21 20.14 2.73
C GLN A 271 -5.73 20.01 3.09
N ASN A 272 -4.96 21.04 2.78
CA ASN A 272 -3.60 21.16 3.25
C ASN A 272 -3.62 21.70 4.70
N VAL A 273 -3.03 20.94 5.62
CA VAL A 273 -2.92 21.29 7.06
C VAL A 273 -1.51 21.70 7.45
N GLY A 274 -0.61 21.87 6.47
CA GLY A 274 0.78 22.25 6.68
C GLY A 274 1.49 21.26 7.59
N LEU A 275 2.20 21.78 8.60
CA LEU A 275 2.98 20.97 9.55
C LEU A 275 2.16 20.42 10.73
N ALA A 276 0.84 20.58 10.71
CA ALA A 276 0.02 20.25 11.88
C ALA A 276 0.08 18.76 12.26
N ASN A 277 0.15 17.85 11.29
CA ASN A 277 0.33 16.41 11.56
C ASN A 277 1.65 16.10 12.27
N TYR A 278 2.72 16.83 11.96
CA TYR A 278 4.01 16.67 12.62
C TYR A 278 3.97 17.21 14.05
N SER A 279 3.34 18.37 14.26
CA SER A 279 3.13 18.92 15.61
C SER A 279 2.30 17.97 16.46
N ARG A 280 1.23 17.41 15.88
CA ARG A 280 0.28 16.51 16.54
C ARG A 280 0.96 15.31 17.20
N LEU A 281 1.97 14.73 16.56
CA LEU A 281 2.78 13.63 17.12
C LEU A 281 3.38 13.97 18.50
N PHE A 282 3.72 15.24 18.73
CA PHE A 282 4.39 15.71 19.94
C PHE A 282 3.45 16.43 20.92
N THR A 283 2.30 16.94 20.46
CA THR A 283 1.38 17.75 21.28
C THR A 283 0.14 17.01 21.74
N GLU A 284 -0.26 15.91 21.08
CA GLU A 284 -1.51 15.23 21.37
C GLU A 284 -1.34 14.11 22.41
N GLY A 285 -1.88 14.34 23.60
CA GLY A 285 -2.05 13.31 24.64
C GLY A 285 -0.76 12.55 24.99
N ASN A 286 -0.82 11.22 24.94
CA ASN A 286 0.30 10.32 25.22
C ASN A 286 1.02 9.81 23.95
N LEU A 287 0.74 10.39 22.77
CA LEU A 287 1.17 9.84 21.49
C LEU A 287 2.69 9.86 21.31
N ALA A 288 3.35 10.94 21.74
CA ALA A 288 4.81 11.03 21.75
C ALA A 288 5.46 9.94 22.62
N SER A 289 4.90 9.69 23.80
CA SER A 289 5.36 8.65 24.73
C SER A 289 5.18 7.26 24.11
N GLN A 290 4.02 7.00 23.47
CA GLN A 290 3.79 5.73 22.77
C GLN A 290 4.74 5.54 21.58
N PHE A 291 4.99 6.59 20.80
CA PHE A 291 5.95 6.57 19.70
C PHE A 291 7.36 6.24 20.20
N LEU A 292 7.83 6.87 21.28
CA LEU A 292 9.14 6.59 21.87
C LEU A 292 9.24 5.15 22.41
N LYS A 293 8.19 4.64 23.04
CA LYS A 293 8.13 3.23 23.48
C LYS A 293 8.19 2.25 22.31
N ALA A 294 7.45 2.53 21.24
CA ALA A 294 7.48 1.73 20.01
C ALA A 294 8.84 1.82 19.32
N PHE A 295 9.47 2.99 19.27
CA PHE A 295 10.82 3.19 18.73
C PHE A 295 11.87 2.39 19.50
N ALA A 296 11.87 2.48 20.84
CA ALA A 296 12.78 1.72 21.69
C ALA A 296 12.61 0.21 21.48
N TRP A 297 11.36 -0.27 21.46
CA TRP A 297 11.08 -1.67 21.16
C TRP A 297 11.50 -2.06 19.74
N THR A 298 11.31 -1.21 18.74
CA THR A 298 11.74 -1.48 17.34
C THR A 298 13.25 -1.69 17.26
N ILE A 299 14.04 -0.86 17.96
CA ILE A 299 15.50 -1.05 18.05
C ILE A 299 15.84 -2.37 18.73
N ILE A 300 15.24 -2.65 19.89
CA ILE A 300 15.49 -3.89 20.64
C ILE A 300 15.11 -5.12 19.81
N PHE A 301 13.96 -5.09 19.14
CA PHE A 301 13.48 -6.15 18.28
C PHE A 301 14.42 -6.36 17.08
N ALA A 302 14.83 -5.29 16.39
CA ALA A 302 15.71 -5.39 15.23
C ALA A 302 17.12 -5.89 15.61
N LEU A 303 17.72 -5.32 16.67
CA LEU A 303 19.02 -5.78 17.18
C LEU A 303 18.94 -7.21 17.71
N GLY A 304 17.95 -7.52 18.55
CA GLY A 304 17.75 -8.86 19.11
C GLY A 304 17.54 -9.90 18.02
N SER A 305 16.74 -9.58 17.01
CA SER A 305 16.53 -10.47 15.85
C SER A 305 17.81 -10.72 15.08
N VAL A 306 18.59 -9.67 14.78
CA VAL A 306 19.89 -9.83 14.10
C VAL A 306 20.83 -10.68 14.94
N LEU A 307 20.99 -10.39 16.24
CA LEU A 307 21.90 -11.12 17.11
C LEU A 307 21.53 -12.59 17.26
N LEU A 308 20.23 -12.89 17.43
CA LEU A 308 19.76 -14.27 17.60
C LEU A 308 19.85 -15.07 16.30
N THR A 309 19.38 -14.50 15.17
CA THR A 309 19.43 -15.18 13.87
C THR A 309 20.87 -15.36 13.38
N PHE A 310 21.70 -14.33 13.52
CA PHE A 310 23.12 -14.40 13.19
C PHE A 310 23.84 -15.37 14.11
N GLY A 311 23.67 -15.25 15.43
CA GLY A 311 24.33 -16.14 16.40
C GLY A 311 24.05 -17.61 16.13
N LEU A 312 22.78 -17.97 15.92
CA LEU A 312 22.40 -19.35 15.59
C LEU A 312 22.89 -19.77 14.20
N GLY A 313 22.69 -18.94 13.17
CA GLY A 313 23.11 -19.23 11.80
C GLY A 313 24.63 -19.39 11.65
N PHE A 314 25.39 -18.50 12.28
CA PHE A 314 26.85 -18.51 12.34
C PHE A 314 27.36 -19.76 13.06
N PHE A 315 26.79 -20.07 14.24
CA PHE A 315 27.16 -21.27 15.00
C PHE A 315 26.92 -22.56 14.18
N LEU A 316 25.75 -22.68 13.55
CA LEU A 316 25.44 -23.82 12.70
C LEU A 316 26.33 -23.87 11.46
N ALA A 317 26.66 -22.72 10.86
CA ALA A 317 27.53 -22.63 9.69
C ALA A 317 28.94 -23.12 10.01
N LEU A 318 29.54 -22.66 11.11
CA LEU A 318 30.86 -23.14 11.56
C LEU A 318 30.83 -24.64 11.85
N THR A 319 29.81 -25.11 12.56
CA THR A 319 29.67 -26.52 12.95
C THR A 319 29.56 -27.41 11.71
N LEU A 320 28.66 -27.09 10.77
CA LEU A 320 28.42 -27.88 9.56
C LEU A 320 29.43 -27.63 8.45
N ASN A 321 30.41 -26.75 8.65
CA ASN A 321 31.55 -26.58 7.74
C ASN A 321 32.69 -27.55 8.09
N ASP A 322 32.71 -28.15 9.28
CA ASP A 322 33.76 -29.07 9.72
C ASP A 322 33.70 -30.43 9.01
N ASP A 323 34.79 -30.88 8.38
CA ASP A 323 34.88 -32.14 7.60
C ASP A 323 34.66 -33.42 8.41
N ARG A 324 34.73 -33.34 9.74
CA ARG A 324 34.43 -34.46 10.63
C ARG A 324 32.95 -34.80 10.68
N ILE A 325 32.06 -33.88 10.33
CA ILE A 325 30.61 -34.11 10.35
C ILE A 325 30.18 -34.94 9.14
N LYS A 326 29.62 -36.12 9.41
CA LYS A 326 29.00 -36.99 8.40
C LYS A 326 27.55 -36.57 8.15
N GLY A 327 27.06 -36.77 6.93
CA GLY A 327 25.65 -36.47 6.59
C GLY A 327 25.32 -34.98 6.46
N LYS A 328 26.31 -34.10 6.25
CA LYS A 328 26.14 -32.63 6.17
C LYS A 328 24.99 -32.20 5.24
N LYS A 329 24.81 -32.89 4.10
CA LYS A 329 23.75 -32.59 3.14
C LYS A 329 22.36 -32.70 3.77
N LEU A 330 22.11 -33.74 4.55
CA LEU A 330 20.82 -33.97 5.19
C LEU A 330 20.53 -32.92 6.27
N TYR A 331 21.51 -32.63 7.15
CA TYR A 331 21.38 -31.56 8.15
C TYR A 331 21.12 -30.21 7.51
N ARG A 332 21.87 -29.86 6.45
CA ARG A 332 21.66 -28.62 5.69
C ARG A 332 20.24 -28.54 5.13
N SER A 333 19.74 -29.61 4.52
CA SER A 333 18.38 -29.63 3.98
C SER A 333 17.30 -29.36 5.05
N PHE A 334 17.38 -30.01 6.22
CA PHE A 334 16.41 -29.78 7.29
C PHE A 334 16.49 -28.37 7.88
N LEU A 335 17.68 -27.82 8.07
CA LEU A 335 17.87 -26.48 8.62
C LEU A 335 17.37 -25.37 7.70
N LEU A 336 17.22 -25.64 6.41
CA LEU A 336 16.67 -24.69 5.44
C LEU A 336 15.15 -24.70 5.34
N LEU A 337 14.48 -25.72 5.89
CA LEU A 337 13.02 -25.85 5.82
C LEU A 337 12.25 -24.63 6.34
N PRO A 338 12.63 -23.98 7.47
CA PRO A 338 11.90 -22.82 7.96
C PRO A 338 11.86 -21.65 6.97
N TYR A 339 12.89 -21.50 6.14
CA TYR A 339 12.98 -20.46 5.13
C TYR A 339 12.37 -20.88 3.78
N ALA A 340 12.23 -22.19 3.53
CA ALA A 340 11.59 -22.72 2.33
C ALA A 340 10.06 -22.59 2.37
N VAL A 341 9.46 -22.58 3.57
CA VAL A 341 8.01 -22.41 3.76
C VAL A 341 7.64 -20.92 3.68
N PRO A 342 6.54 -20.54 3.01
CA PRO A 342 6.10 -19.15 2.96
C PRO A 342 5.86 -18.56 4.36
N GLY A 343 6.55 -17.47 4.66
CA GLY A 343 6.56 -16.87 6.01
C GLY A 343 5.20 -16.44 6.54
N PHE A 344 4.26 -16.06 5.67
CA PHE A 344 2.89 -15.71 6.06
C PHE A 344 2.19 -16.86 6.81
N ILE A 345 2.19 -18.06 6.22
CA ILE A 345 1.56 -19.23 6.84
C ILE A 345 2.33 -19.65 8.10
N SER A 346 3.66 -19.60 8.06
CA SER A 346 4.49 -19.91 9.22
C SER A 346 4.13 -19.04 10.43
N LEU A 347 4.02 -17.72 10.25
CA LEU A 347 3.69 -16.79 11.34
C LEU A 347 2.30 -17.07 11.95
N LEU A 348 1.29 -17.36 11.12
CA LEU A 348 -0.05 -17.69 11.60
C LEU A 348 -0.07 -19.03 12.35
N VAL A 349 0.68 -20.03 11.89
CA VAL A 349 0.82 -21.32 12.59
C VAL A 349 1.52 -21.13 13.94
N TRP A 350 2.59 -20.33 13.98
CA TRP A 350 3.27 -19.98 15.24
C TRP A 350 2.33 -19.24 16.20
N SER A 351 1.51 -18.31 15.71
CA SER A 351 0.49 -17.62 16.54
C SER A 351 -0.44 -18.63 17.23
N ASN A 352 -0.89 -19.64 16.49
CA ASN A 352 -1.71 -20.73 17.06
C ASN A 352 -0.93 -21.60 18.05
N PHE A 353 0.35 -21.87 17.82
CA PHE A 353 1.19 -22.63 18.76
C PHE A 353 1.38 -21.92 20.10
N TYR A 354 1.38 -20.60 20.10
CA TYR A 354 1.45 -19.76 21.30
C TYR A 354 0.10 -19.55 21.99
N ASN A 355 -1.00 -20.07 21.46
CA ASN A 355 -2.29 -19.92 22.13
C ASN A 355 -2.25 -20.50 23.55
N GLN A 356 -2.79 -19.77 24.52
CA GLN A 356 -2.68 -20.14 25.93
C GLN A 356 -3.50 -21.39 26.27
N ASP A 357 -4.68 -21.55 25.67
CA ASP A 357 -5.68 -22.58 26.02
C ASP A 357 -5.50 -23.87 25.22
N PHE A 358 -5.21 -23.75 23.91
CA PHE A 358 -5.11 -24.89 23.00
C PHE A 358 -3.78 -24.96 22.24
N GLY A 359 -2.84 -24.05 22.51
CA GLY A 359 -1.58 -23.97 21.78
C GLY A 359 -0.68 -25.18 22.01
N LEU A 360 -0.03 -25.60 20.93
CA LEU A 360 0.83 -26.78 20.93
C LEU A 360 1.97 -26.69 21.95
N ILE A 361 2.57 -25.50 22.12
CA ILE A 361 3.74 -25.31 22.99
C ILE A 361 3.37 -25.55 24.45
N ASN A 362 2.32 -24.89 24.96
CA ASN A 362 1.85 -25.08 26.33
C ASN A 362 1.40 -26.53 26.57
N ARG A 363 0.67 -27.12 25.60
CA ARG A 363 0.18 -28.50 25.72
C ARG A 363 1.30 -29.54 25.74
N MET A 364 2.31 -29.43 24.88
CA MET A 364 3.41 -30.38 24.81
C MET A 364 4.39 -30.25 25.98
N LEU A 365 4.61 -29.04 26.47
CA LEU A 365 5.53 -28.78 27.58
C LEU A 365 4.86 -28.82 28.96
N HIS A 366 3.54 -29.03 29.01
CA HIS A 366 2.73 -28.96 30.24
C HIS A 366 2.90 -27.61 30.97
N LEU A 367 2.94 -26.51 30.21
CA LEU A 367 3.10 -25.15 30.71
C LEU A 367 1.80 -24.35 30.59
N SER A 368 1.69 -23.26 31.34
CA SER A 368 0.57 -22.31 31.26
C SER A 368 1.09 -20.88 31.07
N ILE A 369 2.02 -20.70 30.12
CA ILE A 369 2.62 -19.39 29.85
C ILE A 369 1.64 -18.55 29.03
N PRO A 370 1.35 -17.31 29.45
CA PRO A 370 0.50 -16.38 28.70
C PRO A 370 1.26 -15.75 27.53
N TRP A 371 1.67 -16.55 26.54
CA TRP A 371 2.60 -16.14 25.49
C TRP A 371 2.20 -14.87 24.75
N LEU A 372 0.91 -14.68 24.43
CA LEU A 372 0.43 -13.52 23.67
C LEU A 372 -0.30 -12.49 24.53
N SER A 373 -0.70 -12.88 25.75
CA SER A 373 -1.47 -12.03 26.68
C SER A 373 -0.58 -11.21 27.61
N ASP A 374 0.62 -11.70 27.95
CA ASP A 374 1.63 -10.93 28.69
C ASP A 374 2.55 -10.15 27.73
N PRO A 375 2.77 -8.84 27.94
CA PRO A 375 3.59 -8.03 27.04
C PRO A 375 5.05 -8.50 26.92
N THR A 376 5.61 -9.09 27.95
CA THR A 376 7.01 -9.55 27.93
C THR A 376 7.12 -10.88 27.19
N MET A 377 6.22 -11.82 27.48
CA MET A 377 6.16 -13.10 26.78
C MET A 377 5.82 -12.93 25.30
N ALA A 378 4.98 -11.96 24.95
CA ALA A 378 4.64 -11.67 23.55
C ALA A 378 5.87 -11.19 22.77
N LYS A 379 6.70 -10.35 23.38
CA LYS A 379 7.99 -9.92 22.82
C LYS A 379 8.98 -11.08 22.66
N VAL A 380 9.02 -11.99 23.64
CA VAL A 380 9.84 -13.22 23.56
C VAL A 380 9.35 -14.12 22.43
N ALA A 381 8.03 -14.35 22.32
CA ALA A 381 7.42 -15.17 21.26
C ALA A 381 7.74 -14.60 19.86
N VAL A 382 7.64 -13.29 19.69
CA VAL A 382 8.03 -12.57 18.46
C VAL A 382 9.51 -12.82 18.13
N LEU A 383 10.43 -12.64 19.09
CA LEU A 383 11.86 -12.85 18.87
C LEU A 383 12.19 -14.32 18.55
N LEU A 384 11.59 -15.28 19.25
CA LEU A 384 11.80 -16.71 19.02
C LEU A 384 11.33 -17.13 17.63
N THR A 385 10.12 -16.70 17.24
CA THR A 385 9.56 -16.99 15.93
C THR A 385 10.42 -16.38 14.83
N ASN A 386 10.80 -15.11 14.99
CA ASN A 386 11.64 -14.43 14.01
C ASN A 386 13.04 -15.06 13.93
N THR A 387 13.57 -15.57 15.04
CA THR A 387 14.82 -16.34 15.06
C THR A 387 14.68 -17.62 14.25
N TRP A 388 13.61 -18.39 14.48
CA TRP A 388 13.33 -19.63 13.74
C TRP A 388 13.20 -19.38 12.22
N MET A 389 12.57 -18.27 11.83
CA MET A 389 12.42 -17.91 10.41
C MET A 389 13.71 -17.36 9.79
N GLY A 390 14.49 -16.60 10.55
CA GLY A 390 15.63 -15.84 10.03
C GLY A 390 16.98 -16.55 10.11
N PHE A 391 17.18 -17.49 11.03
CA PHE A 391 18.47 -18.18 11.15
C PHE A 391 18.90 -18.94 9.88
N PRO A 392 18.02 -19.54 9.06
CA PRO A 392 18.46 -20.27 7.87
C PRO A 392 19.06 -19.34 6.82
N TYR A 393 18.56 -18.12 6.70
CA TYR A 393 19.15 -17.08 5.84
C TYR A 393 20.58 -16.78 6.30
N MET A 394 20.78 -16.50 7.59
CA MET A 394 22.11 -16.25 8.16
C MET A 394 23.04 -17.45 8.02
N PHE A 395 22.50 -18.66 8.17
CA PHE A 395 23.24 -19.90 7.95
C PHE A 395 23.74 -20.02 6.50
N ILE A 396 22.90 -19.72 5.49
CA ILE A 396 23.30 -19.71 4.07
C ILE A 396 24.40 -18.68 3.83
N VAL A 397 24.18 -17.44 4.29
CA VAL A 397 25.12 -16.33 4.13
C VAL A 397 26.48 -16.68 4.73
N CYS A 398 26.51 -17.13 5.99
CA CYS A 398 27.75 -17.51 6.67
C CYS A 398 28.41 -18.70 5.98
N THR A 399 27.64 -19.70 5.53
CA THR A 399 28.19 -20.86 4.82
C THR A 399 28.79 -20.48 3.47
N GLY A 400 28.19 -19.54 2.74
CA GLY A 400 28.73 -19.03 1.48
C GLY A 400 30.00 -18.21 1.69
N ALA A 401 30.01 -17.31 2.68
CA ALA A 401 31.18 -16.51 3.01
C ALA A 401 32.34 -17.36 3.59
N LEU A 402 32.04 -18.46 4.31
CA LEU A 402 33.05 -19.42 4.73
C LEU A 402 33.73 -20.14 3.56
N GLN A 403 33.04 -20.29 2.42
CA GLN A 403 33.60 -20.94 1.23
C GLN A 403 34.53 -20.03 0.43
N SER A 404 34.46 -18.71 0.60
CA SER A 404 35.38 -17.78 -0.06
C SER A 404 36.72 -17.61 0.66
N ILE A 405 36.84 -18.11 1.89
CA ILE A 405 38.10 -18.08 2.64
C ILE A 405 38.99 -19.23 2.14
N SER A 406 40.20 -18.92 1.64
CA SER A 406 41.13 -19.93 1.11
C SER A 406 41.48 -20.98 2.16
N GLY A 407 41.58 -22.24 1.72
CA GLY A 407 42.07 -23.36 2.54
C GLY A 407 43.49 -23.11 3.06
N ASP A 408 44.32 -22.41 2.28
CA ASP A 408 45.73 -22.10 2.61
C ASP A 408 45.86 -21.37 3.94
N VAL A 409 44.88 -20.51 4.27
CA VAL A 409 44.85 -19.76 5.55
C VAL A 409 44.71 -20.71 6.74
N LYS A 410 43.91 -21.78 6.60
CA LYS A 410 43.75 -22.81 7.64
C LYS A 410 45.00 -23.70 7.73
N GLU A 411 45.61 -24.01 6.59
CA GLU A 411 46.83 -24.82 6.54
C GLU A 411 48.01 -24.07 7.17
N ALA A 412 48.22 -22.80 6.81
CA ALA A 412 49.24 -21.95 7.41
C ALA A 412 49.07 -21.84 8.93
N ALA A 413 47.84 -21.61 9.42
CA ALA A 413 47.55 -21.57 10.85
C ALA A 413 47.91 -22.88 11.57
N LYS A 414 47.67 -24.02 10.92
CA LYS A 414 48.03 -25.34 11.44
C LYS A 414 49.54 -25.56 11.46
N MET A 415 50.26 -25.06 10.46
CA MET A 415 51.73 -25.06 10.43
C MET A 415 52.33 -24.22 11.56
N ASP A 416 51.67 -23.11 11.92
CA ASP A 416 52.01 -22.26 13.08
C ASP A 416 51.60 -22.86 14.44
N GLY A 417 51.08 -24.09 14.47
CA GLY A 417 50.70 -24.79 15.69
C GLY A 417 49.34 -24.37 16.28
N ALA A 418 48.53 -23.60 15.55
CA ALA A 418 47.20 -23.23 16.02
C ALA A 418 46.27 -24.46 16.10
N SER A 419 45.57 -24.62 17.22
CA SER A 419 44.49 -25.61 17.33
C SER A 419 43.30 -25.22 16.45
N GLY A 420 42.45 -26.18 16.06
CA GLY A 420 41.28 -25.89 15.23
C GLY A 420 40.33 -24.84 15.81
N MET A 421 40.22 -24.78 17.14
CA MET A 421 39.44 -23.75 17.84
C MET A 421 40.13 -22.38 17.77
N GLN A 422 41.46 -22.33 17.92
CA GLN A 422 42.23 -21.09 17.77
C GLN A 422 42.14 -20.55 16.34
N ALA A 423 42.32 -21.41 15.33
CA ALA A 423 42.17 -21.04 13.92
C ALA A 423 40.74 -20.53 13.63
N THR A 424 39.72 -21.17 14.20
CA THR A 424 38.31 -20.75 14.01
C THR A 424 38.05 -19.36 14.60
N TRP A 425 38.43 -19.10 15.85
CA TRP A 425 38.09 -17.83 16.52
C TRP A 425 39.03 -16.68 16.20
N ARG A 426 40.32 -16.95 15.97
CA ARG A 426 41.33 -15.89 15.75
C ARG A 426 41.54 -15.55 14.28
N ILE A 427 41.17 -16.44 13.36
CA ILE A 427 41.45 -16.26 11.93
C ILE A 427 40.14 -16.30 11.13
N ILE A 428 39.41 -17.42 11.16
CA ILE A 428 38.21 -17.60 10.34
C ILE A 428 37.08 -16.66 10.76
N THR A 429 36.83 -16.50 12.06
CA THR A 429 35.73 -15.67 12.57
C THR A 429 35.91 -14.19 12.22
N PRO A 430 37.07 -13.55 12.45
CA PRO A 430 37.31 -12.18 12.01
C PRO A 430 37.14 -11.99 10.50
N LEU A 431 37.73 -12.88 9.68
CA LEU A 431 37.59 -12.82 8.22
C LEU A 431 36.13 -12.95 7.78
N LEU A 432 35.38 -13.85 8.41
CA LEU A 432 33.96 -14.03 8.12
C LEU A 432 33.13 -12.80 8.52
N LEU A 433 33.41 -12.21 9.67
CA LEU A 433 32.71 -11.02 10.17
C LEU A 433 32.86 -9.83 9.21
N VAL A 434 34.05 -9.63 8.63
CA VAL A 434 34.26 -8.58 7.61
C VAL A 434 33.38 -8.83 6.38
N ALA A 435 33.29 -10.08 5.93
CA ALA A 435 32.47 -10.44 4.76
C ALA A 435 30.96 -10.31 5.00
N VAL A 436 30.48 -10.61 6.21
CA VAL A 436 29.02 -10.62 6.51
C VAL A 436 28.50 -9.33 7.14
N ALA A 437 29.36 -8.44 7.65
CA ALA A 437 28.95 -7.20 8.31
C ALA A 437 27.97 -6.32 7.48
N PRO A 438 28.16 -6.11 6.17
CA PRO A 438 27.19 -5.36 5.36
C PRO A 438 25.79 -6.03 5.30
N LEU A 439 25.73 -7.35 5.37
CA LEU A 439 24.48 -8.12 5.35
C LEU A 439 23.76 -8.05 6.71
N LEU A 440 24.50 -7.90 7.81
CA LEU A 440 23.92 -7.66 9.13
C LEU A 440 23.22 -6.30 9.19
N VAL A 441 23.80 -5.26 8.59
CA VAL A 441 23.17 -3.94 8.44
C VAL A 441 21.87 -4.03 7.64
N SER A 442 21.90 -4.75 6.52
CA SER A 442 20.71 -4.98 5.70
C SER A 442 19.62 -5.74 6.46
N THR A 443 20.00 -6.73 7.26
CA THR A 443 19.07 -7.52 8.09
C THR A 443 18.50 -6.71 9.25
N PHE A 444 19.29 -5.79 9.83
CA PHE A 444 18.79 -4.84 10.81
C PHE A 444 17.72 -3.95 10.20
N ALA A 445 17.98 -3.34 9.03
CA ALA A 445 17.02 -2.48 8.34
C ALA A 445 15.72 -3.21 7.97
N PHE A 446 15.84 -4.49 7.55
CA PHE A 446 14.69 -5.37 7.33
C PHE A 446 13.87 -5.58 8.60
N ASN A 447 14.51 -5.98 9.71
CA ASN A 447 13.80 -6.25 10.97
C ASN A 447 13.22 -4.98 11.61
N PHE A 448 13.85 -3.83 11.41
CA PHE A 448 13.33 -2.55 11.87
C PHE A 448 11.95 -2.24 11.28
N ASN A 449 11.67 -2.72 10.06
CA ASN A 449 10.39 -2.54 9.36
C ASN A 449 9.64 -3.86 9.15
N ASN A 450 9.90 -4.90 9.95
CA ASN A 450 9.29 -6.22 9.76
C ASN A 450 7.85 -6.27 10.30
N PHE A 451 6.97 -5.61 9.56
CA PHE A 451 5.54 -5.50 9.83
C PHE A 451 4.88 -6.87 9.97
N ASN A 452 5.20 -7.82 9.08
CA ASN A 452 4.56 -9.13 9.05
C ASN A 452 4.81 -9.93 10.33
N ALA A 453 6.04 -9.91 10.87
CA ALA A 453 6.36 -10.63 12.10
C ALA A 453 5.51 -10.18 13.30
N ILE A 454 5.14 -8.89 13.34
CA ILE A 454 4.29 -8.35 14.41
C ILE A 454 2.81 -8.56 14.09
N GLN A 455 2.37 -8.12 12.91
CA GLN A 455 0.96 -8.08 12.54
C GLN A 455 0.35 -9.48 12.47
N LEU A 456 1.06 -10.45 11.91
CA LEU A 456 0.53 -11.81 11.72
C LEU A 456 0.66 -12.67 12.98
N LEU A 457 1.63 -12.38 13.86
CA LEU A 457 1.83 -13.17 15.07
C LEU A 457 0.98 -12.69 16.24
N THR A 458 0.90 -11.37 16.43
CA THR A 458 0.34 -10.74 17.65
C THR A 458 -0.66 -9.63 17.37
N GLU A 459 -0.81 -9.20 16.11
CA GLU A 459 -1.54 -7.99 15.73
C GLU A 459 -1.12 -6.75 16.54
N GLY A 460 0.13 -6.71 17.00
CA GLY A 460 0.71 -5.65 17.85
C GLY A 460 0.40 -5.76 19.35
N GLY A 461 -0.45 -6.70 19.76
CA GLY A 461 -0.89 -6.88 21.15
C GLY A 461 0.20 -7.39 22.10
N PRO A 462 -0.13 -7.53 23.40
CA PRO A 462 -1.39 -7.18 24.04
C PRO A 462 -1.56 -5.65 24.21
N PHE A 463 -2.80 -5.18 24.35
CA PHE A 463 -3.10 -3.74 24.49
C PHE A 463 -3.40 -3.38 25.95
N PRO A 464 -2.76 -2.33 26.52
CA PRO A 464 -3.16 -1.78 27.81
C PRO A 464 -4.60 -1.25 27.78
N ALA A 465 -5.29 -1.28 28.93
CA ALA A 465 -6.63 -0.72 29.05
C ALA A 465 -6.63 0.77 28.69
N GLY A 466 -7.49 1.18 27.75
CA GLY A 466 -7.62 2.56 27.30
C GLY A 466 -6.57 3.02 26.27
N GLU A 467 -5.61 2.18 25.88
CA GLU A 467 -4.62 2.50 24.83
C GLU A 467 -4.77 1.55 23.63
N TYR A 468 -5.29 2.06 22.51
CA TYR A 468 -5.51 1.28 21.28
C TYR A 468 -4.58 1.67 20.13
N THR A 469 -3.80 2.73 20.30
CA THR A 469 -2.88 3.25 19.28
C THR A 469 -1.57 2.46 19.20
N ARG A 470 -1.15 1.82 20.29
CA ARG A 470 0.06 1.00 20.35
C ARG A 470 -0.11 -0.15 21.35
N GLY A 471 0.12 -1.39 20.90
CA GLY A 471 0.18 -2.54 21.79
C GLY A 471 1.61 -2.87 22.28
N GLY A 472 1.73 -3.94 23.04
CA GLY A 472 2.94 -4.37 23.71
C GLY A 472 4.10 -4.70 22.77
N THR A 473 3.79 -5.31 21.62
CA THR A 473 4.76 -5.76 20.61
C THR A 473 4.84 -4.85 19.38
N ASP A 474 3.98 -3.84 19.28
CA ASP A 474 3.97 -2.91 18.15
C ASP A 474 5.36 -2.27 17.95
N ILE A 475 5.92 -2.47 16.75
CA ILE A 475 7.04 -1.71 16.22
C ILE A 475 6.51 -0.47 15.49
N LEU A 476 7.38 0.47 15.14
CA LEU A 476 6.94 1.74 14.55
C LEU A 476 6.06 1.57 13.31
N ILE A 477 6.42 0.65 12.40
CA ILE A 477 5.61 0.44 11.19
C ILE A 477 4.24 -0.19 11.48
N SER A 478 4.11 -1.07 12.48
CA SER A 478 2.82 -1.66 12.83
C SER A 478 1.92 -0.68 13.58
N MET A 479 2.51 0.18 14.42
CA MET A 479 1.81 1.32 15.02
C MET A 479 1.30 2.30 13.95
N VAL A 480 2.14 2.68 12.98
CA VAL A 480 1.74 3.55 11.85
C VAL A 480 0.62 2.93 11.04
N TYR A 481 0.72 1.64 10.72
CA TYR A 481 -0.33 0.92 10.01
C TYR A 481 -1.65 0.95 10.79
N ARG A 482 -1.61 0.79 12.11
CA ARG A 482 -2.80 0.87 12.97
C ARG A 482 -3.43 2.26 12.99
N ILE A 483 -2.64 3.32 12.92
CA ILE A 483 -3.15 4.70 12.79
C ILE A 483 -3.82 4.89 11.43
N ALA A 484 -3.24 4.33 10.36
CA ALA A 484 -3.76 4.47 9.01
C ALA A 484 -5.02 3.62 8.74
N PHE A 485 -5.09 2.40 9.28
CA PHE A 485 -6.07 1.38 8.87
C PHE A 485 -6.76 0.70 10.06
N GLY A 486 -6.58 1.20 11.28
CA GLY A 486 -7.16 0.63 12.49
C GLY A 486 -8.67 0.85 12.59
N ARG A 487 -9.29 0.16 13.56
CA ARG A 487 -10.75 0.18 13.78
C ARG A 487 -11.30 1.53 14.27
N ALA A 488 -10.44 2.44 14.72
CA ALA A 488 -10.82 3.76 15.26
C ALA A 488 -11.04 4.84 14.18
N GLY A 489 -10.83 4.51 12.90
CA GLY A 489 -10.88 5.43 11.77
C GLY A 489 -9.54 5.54 11.06
N SER A 490 -9.58 5.85 9.77
CA SER A 490 -8.40 5.89 8.90
C SER A 490 -7.82 7.29 8.83
N ASP A 491 -6.65 7.51 9.43
CA ASP A 491 -5.94 8.80 9.38
C ASP A 491 -4.67 8.71 8.54
N PHE A 492 -4.85 8.74 7.22
CA PHE A 492 -3.75 8.56 6.26
C PHE A 492 -2.76 9.73 6.26
N GLY A 493 -3.24 10.95 6.46
CA GLY A 493 -2.43 12.17 6.54
C GLY A 493 -1.49 12.13 7.73
N PHE A 494 -2.03 11.85 8.91
CA PHE A 494 -1.22 11.72 10.11
C PHE A 494 -0.28 10.50 10.04
N ALA A 495 -0.78 9.32 9.62
CA ALA A 495 0.07 8.15 9.45
C ALA A 495 1.22 8.37 8.44
N SER A 496 0.97 9.13 7.37
CA SER A 496 2.01 9.53 6.42
C SER A 496 3.06 10.43 7.08
N ALA A 497 2.67 11.38 7.93
CA ALA A 497 3.62 12.21 8.68
C ALA A 497 4.49 11.37 9.62
N VAL A 498 3.90 10.44 10.37
CA VAL A 498 4.67 9.52 11.22
C VAL A 498 5.59 8.61 10.39
N SER A 499 5.16 8.19 9.19
CA SER A 499 5.99 7.44 8.23
C SER A 499 7.19 8.23 7.73
N VAL A 500 7.04 9.55 7.50
CA VAL A 500 8.15 10.43 7.11
C VAL A 500 9.15 10.59 8.25
N VAL A 501 8.68 10.72 9.48
CA VAL A 501 9.56 10.74 10.68
C VAL A 501 10.31 9.41 10.80
N LEU A 502 9.62 8.28 10.62
CA LEU A 502 10.22 6.94 10.59
C LEU A 502 11.29 6.81 9.49
N PHE A 503 11.01 7.30 8.28
CA PHE A 503 11.97 7.33 7.17
C PHE A 503 13.22 8.15 7.50
N ALA A 504 13.07 9.33 8.12
CA ALA A 504 14.20 10.15 8.53
C ALA A 504 15.06 9.43 9.59
N VAL A 505 14.43 8.84 10.60
CA VAL A 505 15.12 8.10 11.66
C VAL A 505 15.87 6.89 11.11
N THR A 506 15.22 6.07 10.28
CA THR A 506 15.84 4.90 9.64
C THR A 506 16.97 5.30 8.70
N GLY A 507 16.82 6.39 7.94
CA GLY A 507 17.86 6.93 7.08
C GLY A 507 19.11 7.37 7.86
N VAL A 508 18.93 8.03 9.01
CA VAL A 508 20.04 8.39 9.90
C VAL A 508 20.75 7.15 10.45
N LEU A 509 19.98 6.17 10.94
CA LEU A 509 20.54 4.92 11.46
C LEU A 509 21.32 4.16 10.38
N ALA A 510 20.76 4.05 9.17
CA ALA A 510 21.43 3.43 8.04
C ALA A 510 22.73 4.17 7.68
N ALA A 511 22.70 5.50 7.61
CA ALA A 511 23.89 6.31 7.31
C ALA A 511 25.01 6.11 8.35
N LEU A 512 24.67 6.03 9.64
CA LEU A 512 25.62 5.72 10.70
C LEU A 512 26.20 4.30 10.56
N GLN A 513 25.35 3.32 10.25
CA GLN A 513 25.76 1.93 10.06
C GLN A 513 26.68 1.77 8.84
N PHE A 514 26.34 2.35 7.69
CA PHE A 514 27.20 2.33 6.50
C PHE A 514 28.57 2.98 6.75
N ARG A 515 28.60 4.10 7.49
CA ARG A 515 29.87 4.75 7.87
C ARG A 515 30.72 3.86 8.79
N ALA A 516 30.10 3.09 9.67
CA ALA A 516 30.80 2.15 10.54
C ALA A 516 31.35 0.95 9.75
N THR A 517 30.58 0.40 8.81
CA THR A 517 31.00 -0.74 7.98
C THR A 517 32.12 -0.38 7.01
N LYS A 518 32.13 0.84 6.45
CA LYS A 518 33.22 1.29 5.57
C LYS A 518 34.59 1.23 6.25
N LYS A 519 34.67 1.49 7.57
CA LYS A 519 35.91 1.34 8.35
C LYS A 519 36.39 -0.10 8.49
N LEU A 520 35.52 -1.09 8.31
CA LEU A 520 35.86 -2.52 8.32
C LEU A 520 36.31 -3.01 6.95
N GLU A 521 35.81 -2.40 5.86
CA GLU A 521 36.28 -2.70 4.50
C GLU A 521 37.74 -2.24 4.29
N ASP A 522 38.14 -1.11 4.90
CA ASP A 522 39.51 -0.57 4.83
C ASP A 522 40.57 -1.43 5.59
N VAL A 523 40.16 -2.52 6.26
CA VAL A 523 41.06 -3.45 6.99
C VAL A 523 41.51 -4.64 6.14
N ASN A 524 40.84 -4.89 5.01
CA ASN A 524 41.29 -5.83 3.96
C ASN A 524 42.08 -5.07 2.88
#